data_AF-A0A1V2LWC9-F1
#
_entry.id   AF-A0A1V2LWC9-F1
#
_cell.length_a   1.000
_cell.length_b   1.000
_cell.length_c   1.000
_cell.angle_alpha   90.00
_cell.angle_beta   90.00
_cell.angle_gamma   90.00
#
_symmetry.space_group_name_H-M   'P 1'
#
loop_
_entity.id
_entity.type
_entity.pdbx_description
1 polymer ?
#
loop_
_entity_poly.entity_id
_entity_poly.type
_entity_poly.pdbx_seq_one_letter_code
_entity_poly.pdbx_strand_id
1 'polypeptide(L)'
;MANKIVKYQLDNGTIPTWIEDGGYYPDSNEVMIGATVDGSSETGLGELASEADVKTYLDTYTSSWTEEDPDSNDPSATVPFDQTAAATYIWSKKIG
;
A
#
# COMPACT_ATOMS: atom_id res chain seq x y z
N MET A 1 11.45 11.37 -13.27
CA MET A 1 10.52 12.39 -12.72
C MET A 1 9.82 11.64 -11.61
N ALA A 2 10.15 11.89 -10.34
CA ALA A 2 9.89 10.95 -9.25
C ALA A 2 8.53 10.26 -9.34
N ASN A 3 8.52 8.94 -9.15
CA ASN A 3 7.28 8.18 -9.16
C ASN A 3 6.32 8.61 -8.04
N LYS A 4 5.07 8.16 -8.18
CA LYS A 4 3.96 8.51 -7.29
C LYS A 4 3.48 7.28 -6.57
N ILE A 5 3.05 7.45 -5.32
CA ILE A 5 2.26 6.44 -4.62
C ILE A 5 0.79 6.73 -4.92
N VAL A 6 0.07 5.74 -5.43
CA VAL A 6 -1.31 5.90 -5.91
C VAL A 6 -2.18 4.74 -5.43
N LYS A 7 -3.48 5.00 -5.41
CA LYS A 7 -4.51 3.97 -5.33
C LYS A 7 -4.89 3.51 -6.72
N TYR A 8 -5.08 2.21 -6.92
CA TYR A 8 -5.45 1.65 -8.21
C TYR A 8 -6.23 0.33 -8.06
N GLN A 9 -6.80 -0.15 -9.15
CA GLN A 9 -7.39 -1.50 -9.24
C GLN A 9 -6.68 -2.27 -10.34
N LEU A 10 -6.74 -3.61 -10.27
CA LEU A 10 -6.18 -4.47 -11.31
C LEU A 10 -6.89 -4.22 -12.65
N ASP A 11 -6.11 -4.21 -13.73
CA ASP A 11 -6.62 -4.23 -15.09
C ASP A 11 -6.79 -5.68 -15.53
N ASN A 12 -8.05 -6.14 -15.60
CA ASN A 12 -8.39 -7.53 -15.96
C ASN A 12 -7.65 -8.58 -15.12
N GLY A 13 -7.49 -8.33 -13.81
CA GLY A 13 -6.80 -9.22 -12.88
C GLY A 13 -5.27 -9.11 -12.92
N THR A 14 -4.72 -8.15 -13.65
CA THR A 14 -3.28 -7.89 -13.73
C THR A 14 -2.91 -6.52 -13.19
N ILE A 15 -1.71 -6.37 -12.63
CA ILE A 15 -1.21 -5.07 -12.20
C ILE A 15 -1.04 -4.20 -13.45
N PRO A 16 -1.61 -2.97 -13.49
CA PRO A 16 -1.49 -2.09 -14.64
C PRO A 16 -0.02 -1.79 -14.98
N THR A 17 0.29 -1.66 -16.27
CA THR A 17 1.67 -1.48 -16.77
C THR A 17 2.34 -0.18 -16.32
N TRP A 18 1.56 0.78 -15.82
CA TRP A 18 2.05 2.05 -15.27
C TRP A 18 2.35 1.99 -13.76
N ILE A 19 2.15 0.83 -13.12
CA ILE A 19 2.60 0.51 -11.76
C ILE A 19 3.89 -0.32 -11.86
N GLU A 20 4.97 0.16 -11.26
CA GLU A 20 6.26 -0.54 -11.21
C GLU A 20 6.31 -1.54 -10.05
N ASP A 21 5.77 -1.14 -8.91
CA ASP A 21 5.73 -1.94 -7.69
C ASP A 21 4.39 -1.71 -6.97
N GLY A 22 3.65 -2.76 -6.62
CA GLY A 22 2.33 -2.58 -6.04
C GLY A 22 1.62 -3.87 -5.65
N GLY A 23 0.35 -3.70 -5.28
CA GLY A 23 -0.49 -4.81 -4.78
C GLY A 23 -0.57 -4.81 -3.26
N TYR A 24 -0.28 -3.66 -2.64
CA TYR A 24 -0.17 -3.53 -1.20
C TYR A 24 -1.54 -3.38 -0.55
N TYR A 25 -1.79 -4.27 0.42
CA TYR A 25 -2.90 -4.26 1.36
C TYR A 25 -4.25 -3.90 0.70
N PRO A 26 -4.77 -4.72 -0.23
CA PRO A 26 -6.04 -4.42 -0.91
C PRO A 26 -7.18 -4.21 0.09
N ASP A 27 -8.01 -3.19 -0.16
CA ASP A 27 -9.26 -3.01 0.58
C ASP A 27 -10.36 -3.97 0.10
N SER A 28 -11.54 -3.90 0.73
CA SER A 28 -12.68 -4.77 0.39
C SER A 28 -13.26 -4.56 -1.01
N ASN A 29 -12.91 -3.46 -1.68
CA ASN A 29 -13.27 -3.16 -3.07
C ASN A 29 -12.12 -3.47 -4.04
N GLU A 30 -11.12 -4.23 -3.58
CA GLU A 30 -9.91 -4.58 -4.34
C GLU A 30 -9.10 -3.36 -4.78
N VAL A 31 -9.23 -2.23 -4.07
CA VAL A 31 -8.38 -1.07 -4.28
C VAL A 31 -7.04 -1.32 -3.60
N MET A 32 -5.97 -1.23 -4.38
CA MET A 32 -4.60 -1.50 -3.98
C MET A 32 -3.79 -0.21 -3.95
N ILE A 33 -2.69 -0.24 -3.20
CA ILE A 33 -1.68 0.82 -3.21
C ILE A 33 -0.47 0.35 -4.02
N GLY A 34 0.14 1.26 -4.78
CA GLY A 34 1.33 0.99 -5.57
C GLY A 34 2.12 2.25 -5.94
N ALA A 35 3.37 2.04 -6.33
CA ALA A 35 4.26 3.03 -6.89
C ALA A 35 4.19 2.98 -8.42
N THR A 36 4.01 4.13 -9.05
CA THR A 36 4.02 4.24 -10.51
C THR A 36 5.42 3.98 -11.07
N VAL A 37 5.51 3.71 -12.38
CA VAL A 37 6.78 3.83 -13.10
C VAL A 37 7.33 5.27 -13.02
N ASP A 38 8.65 5.43 -13.00
CA ASP A 38 9.28 6.76 -13.01
C ASP A 38 8.82 7.57 -14.24
N GLY A 39 8.42 8.82 -14.04
CA GLY A 39 7.89 9.66 -15.10
C GLY A 39 6.42 9.46 -15.47
N SER A 40 5.70 8.53 -14.83
CA SER A 40 4.26 8.35 -15.08
C SER A 40 3.45 9.58 -14.69
N SER A 41 2.50 9.97 -15.55
CA SER A 41 1.48 10.98 -15.25
C SER A 41 0.20 10.40 -14.65
N GLU A 42 0.09 9.07 -14.60
CA GLU A 42 -1.11 8.37 -14.10
C GLU A 42 -1.28 8.59 -12.60
N THR A 43 -2.52 8.79 -12.19
CA THR A 43 -2.89 8.94 -10.77
C THR A 43 -3.85 7.85 -10.29
N GLY A 44 -4.29 6.97 -11.19
CA GLY A 44 -5.24 5.91 -10.88
C GLY A 44 -6.53 6.43 -10.25
N LEU A 45 -6.87 5.88 -9.08
CA LEU A 45 -8.01 6.27 -8.24
C LEU A 45 -7.67 7.41 -7.26
N GLY A 46 -6.43 7.88 -7.25
CA GLY A 46 -5.98 9.00 -6.44
C GLY A 46 -4.54 8.85 -5.98
N GLU A 47 -3.80 9.96 -6.01
CA GLU A 47 -2.43 10.05 -5.48
C GLU A 47 -2.45 10.17 -3.95
N LEU A 48 -1.57 9.41 -3.29
CA LEU A 48 -1.25 9.54 -1.88
C LEU A 48 0.03 10.38 -1.78
N ALA A 49 -0.15 11.68 -1.54
CA ALA A 49 0.90 12.68 -1.71
C ALA A 49 1.96 12.68 -0.58
N SER A 50 1.71 11.94 0.51
CA SER A 50 2.61 11.81 1.65
C SER A 50 2.48 10.44 2.32
N GLU A 51 3.50 10.06 3.10
CA GLU A 51 3.45 8.88 3.97
C GLU A 51 2.25 8.93 4.94
N ALA A 52 1.91 10.13 5.43
CA ALA A 52 0.75 10.34 6.29
C ALA A 52 -0.58 10.05 5.57
N ASP A 53 -0.68 10.35 4.27
CA ASP A 53 -1.87 10.02 3.47
C ASP A 53 -1.99 8.50 3.27
N VAL A 54 -0.86 7.81 3.06
CA VAL A 54 -0.82 6.34 2.99
C VAL A 54 -1.33 5.74 4.30
N LYS A 55 -0.79 6.19 5.45
CA LYS A 55 -1.23 5.73 6.76
C LYS A 55 -2.71 6.01 6.99
N THR A 56 -3.16 7.23 6.71
CA THR A 56 -4.57 7.63 6.88
C THR A 56 -5.49 6.74 6.06
N TYR A 57 -5.09 6.39 4.82
CA TYR A 57 -5.86 5.47 4.01
C TYR A 57 -5.89 4.06 4.60
N LEU A 58 -4.75 3.50 5.00
CA LEU A 58 -4.68 2.19 5.68
C LEU A 58 -5.55 2.16 6.95
N ASP A 59 -5.54 3.22 7.75
CA ASP A 59 -6.33 3.33 8.98
C ASP A 59 -7.84 3.17 8.71
N THR A 60 -8.32 3.55 7.52
CA THR A 60 -9.76 3.49 7.18
C THR A 60 -10.32 2.07 7.09
N TYR A 61 -9.49 1.06 6.82
CA TYR A 61 -9.95 -0.32 6.58
C TYR A 61 -9.12 -1.41 7.26
N THR A 62 -7.93 -1.12 7.78
CA THR A 62 -7.04 -2.10 8.44
C THR A 62 -7.06 -2.01 9.97
N SER A 63 -7.90 -1.17 10.57
CA SER A 63 -7.94 -0.97 12.04
C SER A 63 -8.28 -2.23 12.84
N SER A 64 -8.97 -3.20 12.23
CA SER A 64 -9.29 -4.50 12.82
C SER A 64 -8.33 -5.62 12.41
N TRP A 65 -7.36 -5.34 11.55
CA TRP A 65 -6.43 -6.34 11.05
C TRP A 65 -5.40 -6.70 12.12
N THR A 66 -4.97 -7.95 12.07
CA THR A 66 -3.89 -8.47 12.90
C THR A 66 -2.87 -9.16 12.02
N GLU A 67 -1.61 -9.13 12.42
CA GLU A 67 -0.51 -9.84 11.78
C GLU A 67 0.15 -10.82 12.76
N GLU A 68 0.92 -11.77 12.23
CA GLU A 68 1.67 -12.71 13.04
C GLU A 68 2.60 -11.95 14.00
N ASP A 69 2.61 -12.36 15.28
CA ASP A 69 3.47 -11.75 16.28
C ASP A 69 4.94 -12.13 15.99
N PRO A 70 5.78 -11.18 15.53
CA PRO A 70 7.16 -11.49 15.14
C PRO A 70 8.05 -11.84 16.34
N ASP A 71 7.62 -11.52 17.56
CA ASP A 71 8.36 -11.74 18.80
C ASP A 71 7.90 -13.02 19.54
N SER A 72 6.86 -13.69 19.05
CA SER A 72 6.31 -14.90 19.65
C SER A 72 6.86 -16.18 19.01
N ASN A 73 7.02 -17.24 19.82
CA ASN A 73 7.29 -18.59 19.32
C ASN A 73 6.00 -19.40 19.06
N ASP A 74 4.83 -18.82 19.35
CA ASP A 74 3.53 -19.43 19.07
C ASP A 74 3.07 -19.01 17.67
N PRO A 75 2.94 -19.94 16.71
CA PRO A 75 2.55 -19.64 15.33
C PRO A 75 1.08 -19.19 15.20
N SER A 76 0.31 -19.18 16.28
CA SER A 76 -1.06 -18.67 16.34
C SER A 76 -1.17 -17.31 17.03
N ALA A 77 -0.07 -16.79 17.61
CA ALA A 77 -0.06 -15.48 18.22
C ALA A 77 -0.12 -14.38 17.14
N THR A 78 -0.98 -13.39 17.38
CA THR A 78 -1.12 -12.23 16.51
C THR A 78 -1.07 -10.94 17.30
N VAL A 79 -0.59 -9.88 16.65
CA VAL A 79 -0.59 -8.50 17.14
C VAL A 79 -1.41 -7.62 16.20
N PRO A 80 -1.88 -6.45 16.64
CA PRO A 80 -2.53 -5.48 15.75
C PRO A 80 -1.59 -5.09 14.60
N PHE A 81 -2.14 -5.00 13.39
CA PHE A 81 -1.39 -4.58 12.20
C PHE A 81 -0.82 -3.17 12.36
N ASP A 82 0.48 -2.97 12.12
CA ASP A 82 1.11 -1.66 12.21
C ASP A 82 0.97 -0.86 10.90
N GLN A 83 -0.05 0.01 10.83
CA GLN A 83 -0.26 0.90 9.69
C GLN A 83 0.89 1.88 9.48
N THR A 84 1.62 2.24 10.53
CA THR A 84 2.75 3.16 10.43
C THR A 84 3.90 2.47 9.70
N ALA A 85 4.28 1.27 10.15
CA ALA A 85 5.32 0.48 9.50
C ALA A 85 4.97 0.16 8.02
N ALA A 86 3.71 -0.21 7.76
CA ALA A 86 3.22 -0.45 6.41
C ALA A 86 3.27 0.82 5.53
N ALA A 87 2.87 1.98 6.07
CA ALA A 87 2.97 3.25 5.36
C ALA A 87 4.42 3.63 5.04
N THR A 88 5.34 3.49 6.00
CA THR A 88 6.78 3.71 5.80
C THR A 88 7.33 2.78 4.72
N TYR A 89 6.95 1.49 4.74
CA TYR A 89 7.38 0.51 3.74
C TYR A 89 6.91 0.89 2.33
N ILE A 90 5.62 1.20 2.15
CA ILE A 90 5.07 1.63 0.85
C ILE A 90 5.74 2.92 0.40
N TRP A 91 5.90 3.88 1.31
CA TRP A 91 6.49 5.18 1.00
C TRP A 91 7.96 5.05 0.57
N SER A 92 8.69 4.07 1.11
CA SER A 92 10.07 3.76 0.68
C SER A 92 10.18 3.32 -0.79
N LYS A 93 9.07 2.89 -1.42
CA LYS A 93 9.00 2.56 -2.85
C LYS A 93 8.94 3.80 -3.75
N LYS A 94 8.75 4.98 -3.15
CA LYS A 94 8.91 6.24 -3.86
C LYS A 94 10.38 6.43 -4.20
N ILE A 95 10.71 6.31 -5.48
CA ILE A 95 12.01 6.65 -6.04
C ILE A 95 12.02 8.17 -6.23
N GLY A 96 12.79 8.85 -5.37
CA GLY A 96 13.08 10.27 -5.44
C GLY A 96 14.28 10.58 -6.34
#